data_AF-A0A2S6GL00-F1
#
_entry.id   AF-A0A2S6GL00-F1
#
_cell.length_a   1.000
_cell.length_b   1.000
_cell.length_c   1.000
_cell.angle_alpha   90.00
_cell.angle_beta   90.00
_cell.angle_gamma   90.00
#
_symmetry.space_group_name_H-M   'P 1'
#
loop_
_entity.id
_entity.type
_entity.pdbx_description
1 polymer ?
#
loop_
_entity_poly.entity_id
_entity_poly.type
_entity_poly.pdbx_seq_one_letter_code
_entity_poly.pdbx_strand_id
1 'polypeptide(L)'
;MPAVLAARLTEAALSGGLDQVRVVAAAGGEVATAAAASALDRALELLWRRGWQPAEVVAAVPRSAVPLASSAVVAECARYRDLHPVWRRQLASLAGAGPVRLTGPLESALRRVVELLGALMGLPQLPRLVPGPLDPATEVAAPGVDQRVLARVRGLLAKAESTPYAAEAEALSAKAQELMARYAFEQAVVTAAEPQEAAARRLWLRGPYLAPKAQLVDAVAEANRCRSVFYPRLGCVGLVGHETDLEITELLATSLHVQSTRAMSHAPDTGRAYRHAFLVAYAHRVHQRLTEAGDHTRLATTALVPVLTARRRAVDTRFDTLYPGIRTRRATITNTSGWTAGLTAADLADLHPHPRVAG
;
A
#
# COMPACT_ATOMS: atom_id res chain seq x y z
N MET A 1 2.13 0.23 39.28
CA MET A 1 3.53 -0.08 38.91
C MET A 1 3.75 -0.16 37.39
N PRO A 2 2.95 -0.90 36.59
CA PRO A 2 3.22 -1.06 35.14
C PRO A 2 3.19 0.24 34.33
N ALA A 3 2.31 1.20 34.66
CA ALA A 3 2.22 2.49 33.97
C ALA A 3 3.49 3.35 34.13
N VAL A 4 4.12 3.32 35.31
CA VAL A 4 5.38 4.05 35.56
C VAL A 4 6.51 3.43 34.76
N LEU A 5 6.61 2.10 34.74
CA LEU A 5 7.63 1.39 33.96
C LEU A 5 7.42 1.57 32.45
N ALA A 6 6.17 1.63 31.98
CA ALA A 6 5.85 1.97 30.60
C ALA A 6 6.36 3.39 30.24
N ALA A 7 6.15 4.37 31.12
CA ALA A 7 6.67 5.72 30.94
C ALA A 7 8.21 5.74 30.88
N ARG A 8 8.90 4.91 31.67
CA ARG A 8 10.37 4.76 31.58
C ARG A 8 10.84 4.22 30.23
N LEU A 9 10.11 3.27 29.63
CA LEU A 9 10.43 2.77 28.27
C LEU A 9 10.22 3.84 27.21
N THR A 10 9.17 4.66 27.33
CA THR A 10 8.96 5.81 26.45
C THR A 10 10.06 6.87 26.62
N GLU A 11 10.45 7.18 27.86
CA GLU A 11 11.56 8.09 28.18
C GLU A 11 12.89 7.57 27.60
N ALA A 12 13.16 6.27 27.71
CA ALA A 12 14.32 5.61 27.11
C ALA A 12 14.36 5.78 25.59
N ALA A 13 13.20 5.68 24.93
CA ALA A 13 13.09 5.83 23.48
C ALA A 13 13.32 7.27 23.00
N LEU A 14 13.03 8.27 23.84
CA LEU A 14 13.29 9.69 23.55
C LEU A 14 14.74 10.10 23.85
N SER A 15 15.31 9.57 24.93
CA SER A 15 16.64 9.97 25.44
C SER A 15 17.79 9.08 24.99
N GLY A 16 17.50 7.87 24.50
CA GLY A 16 18.51 6.82 24.27
C GLY A 16 19.07 6.20 25.56
N GLY A 17 18.48 6.51 26.73
CA GLY A 17 18.98 6.08 28.03
C GLY A 17 18.79 4.59 28.31
N LEU A 18 19.88 3.82 28.36
CA LEU A 18 19.86 2.38 28.66
C LEU A 18 19.59 2.06 30.15
N ASP A 19 19.78 3.02 31.06
CA ASP A 19 19.53 2.82 32.50
C ASP A 19 18.05 2.53 32.79
N GLN A 20 17.15 3.17 32.05
CA GLN A 20 15.71 2.90 32.16
C GLN A 20 15.35 1.46 31.76
N VAL A 21 16.06 0.88 30.77
CA VAL A 21 15.86 -0.52 30.37
C VAL A 21 16.24 -1.47 31.49
N ARG A 22 17.34 -1.21 32.19
CA ARG A 22 17.80 -2.02 33.34
C ARG A 22 16.82 -1.96 34.50
N VAL A 23 16.28 -0.78 34.81
CA VAL A 23 15.26 -0.59 35.85
C VAL A 23 14.00 -1.42 35.54
N VAL A 24 13.54 -1.39 34.30
CA VAL A 24 12.37 -2.18 33.88
C VAL A 24 12.68 -3.68 33.89
N ALA A 25 13.88 -4.11 33.48
CA ALA A 25 14.28 -5.51 33.50
C ALA A 25 14.34 -6.07 34.94
N ALA A 26 14.83 -5.27 35.90
CA ALA A 26 14.92 -5.66 37.31
C ALA A 26 13.55 -5.91 37.98
N ALA A 27 12.46 -5.38 37.41
CA ALA A 27 11.09 -5.59 37.90
C ALA A 27 10.52 -6.98 37.57
N GLY A 28 11.25 -7.81 36.80
CA GLY A 28 10.85 -9.17 36.43
C GLY A 28 10.13 -9.24 35.08
N GLY A 29 10.20 -10.42 34.44
CA GLY A 29 9.78 -10.60 33.04
C GLY A 29 8.30 -10.33 32.76
N GLU A 30 7.40 -10.73 33.67
CA GLU A 30 5.96 -10.50 33.52
C GLU A 30 5.61 -9.01 33.59
N VAL A 31 6.13 -8.32 34.61
CA VAL A 31 5.94 -6.88 34.79
C VAL A 31 6.55 -6.10 33.63
N ALA A 32 7.75 -6.47 33.19
CA ALA A 32 8.43 -5.84 32.07
C ALA A 32 7.66 -6.04 30.75
N THR A 33 7.06 -7.22 30.54
CA THR A 33 6.21 -7.49 29.37
C THR A 33 4.93 -6.65 29.41
N ALA A 34 4.28 -6.53 30.56
CA ALA A 34 3.11 -5.67 30.73
C ALA A 34 3.44 -4.17 30.53
N ALA A 35 4.59 -3.72 31.02
CA ALA A 35 5.09 -2.36 30.79
C ALA A 35 5.38 -2.09 29.30
N ALA A 36 6.01 -3.04 28.61
CA ALA A 36 6.28 -2.96 27.18
C ALA A 36 4.99 -2.89 26.35
N ALA A 37 4.02 -3.76 26.62
CA ALA A 37 2.71 -3.73 25.97
C ALA A 37 2.03 -2.37 26.20
N SER A 38 1.94 -1.91 27.45
CA SER A 38 1.30 -0.64 27.79
C SER A 38 1.99 0.60 27.18
N ALA A 39 3.30 0.55 26.95
CA ALA A 39 4.01 1.62 26.24
C ALA A 39 3.70 1.62 24.74
N LEU A 40 3.67 0.43 24.12
CA LEU A 40 3.34 0.26 22.70
C LEU A 40 1.88 0.62 22.40
N ASP A 41 0.93 0.20 23.24
CA ASP A 41 -0.49 0.53 23.11
C ASP A 41 -0.70 2.05 23.05
N ARG A 42 -0.06 2.80 23.96
CA ARG A 42 -0.11 4.28 23.95
C ARG A 42 0.47 4.89 22.69
N ALA A 43 1.59 4.37 22.21
CA ALA A 43 2.21 4.85 20.98
C ALA A 43 1.31 4.58 19.75
N LEU A 44 0.68 3.41 19.69
CA LEU A 44 -0.25 3.03 18.63
C LEU A 44 -1.53 3.86 18.66
N GLU A 45 -2.12 4.09 19.83
CA GLU A 45 -3.30 4.95 19.98
C GLU A 45 -3.05 6.37 19.41
N LEU A 46 -1.87 6.94 19.70
CA LEU A 46 -1.46 8.23 19.13
C LEU A 46 -1.32 8.17 17.61
N LEU A 47 -0.81 7.06 17.06
CA LEU A 47 -0.68 6.89 15.61
C LEU A 47 -2.04 6.77 14.92
N TRP A 48 -3.03 6.11 15.53
CA TRP A 48 -4.41 6.07 15.03
C TRP A 48 -4.99 7.48 14.90
N ARG A 49 -4.80 8.32 15.92
CA ARG A 49 -5.24 9.73 15.90
C ARG A 49 -4.50 10.55 14.83
N ARG A 50 -3.24 10.21 14.56
CA ARG A 50 -2.38 10.81 13.51
C ARG A 50 -2.59 10.22 12.11
N GLY A 51 -3.60 9.37 11.94
CA GLY A 51 -4.08 8.88 10.65
C GLY A 51 -3.33 7.70 10.07
N TRP A 52 -2.61 6.95 10.90
CA TRP A 52 -2.05 5.66 10.54
C TRP A 52 -3.10 4.55 10.59
N GLN A 53 -2.91 3.50 9.79
CA GLN A 53 -3.71 2.28 9.82
C GLN A 53 -2.85 1.06 10.16
N PRO A 54 -3.45 -0.06 10.62
CA PRO A 54 -2.72 -1.25 11.11
C PRO A 54 -1.57 -1.75 10.22
N ALA A 55 -1.86 -2.03 8.95
CA ALA A 55 -0.84 -2.55 8.03
C ALA A 55 0.25 -1.52 7.70
N GLU A 56 -0.09 -0.23 7.76
CA GLU A 56 0.83 0.86 7.46
C GLU A 56 1.89 1.01 8.55
N VAL A 57 1.50 0.85 9.81
CA VAL A 57 2.44 0.86 10.95
C VAL A 57 3.47 -0.25 10.79
N VAL A 58 3.03 -1.47 10.45
CA VAL A 58 3.92 -2.61 10.22
C VAL A 58 4.84 -2.39 9.01
N ALA A 59 4.34 -1.76 7.95
CA ALA A 59 5.12 -1.44 6.75
C ALA A 59 6.17 -0.34 6.98
N ALA A 60 5.93 0.56 7.94
CA ALA A 60 6.82 1.70 8.21
C ALA A 60 8.01 1.36 9.12
N VAL A 61 7.96 0.24 9.84
CA VAL A 61 9.04 -0.14 10.76
C VAL A 61 10.13 -0.97 10.06
N PRO A 62 11.37 -0.99 10.60
CA PRO A 62 12.42 -1.86 10.08
C PRO A 62 12.01 -3.34 10.09
N ARG A 63 12.52 -4.12 9.12
CA ARG A 63 12.20 -5.57 8.99
C ARG A 63 12.43 -6.36 10.28
N SER A 64 13.45 -6.00 11.07
CA SER A 64 13.75 -6.62 12.36
C SER A 64 12.66 -6.39 13.41
N ALA A 65 11.91 -5.29 13.32
CA ALA A 65 10.87 -4.91 14.26
C ALA A 65 9.46 -5.38 13.83
N VAL A 66 9.30 -5.85 12.59
CA VAL A 66 8.00 -6.29 12.03
C VAL A 66 7.27 -7.30 12.92
N PRO A 67 7.89 -8.39 13.45
CA PRO A 67 7.16 -9.34 14.28
C PRO A 67 6.59 -8.70 15.56
N LEU A 68 7.38 -7.86 16.24
CA LEU A 68 6.96 -7.17 17.46
C LEU A 68 5.87 -6.12 17.17
N ALA A 69 6.03 -5.36 16.09
CA ALA A 69 5.05 -4.37 15.66
C ALA A 69 3.71 -5.03 15.28
N SER A 70 3.74 -6.15 14.55
CA SER A 70 2.54 -6.91 14.21
C SER A 70 1.82 -7.43 15.47
N SER A 71 2.54 -8.01 16.43
CA SER A 71 1.94 -8.42 17.72
C SER A 71 1.32 -7.27 18.48
N ALA A 72 2.02 -6.13 18.56
CA ALA A 72 1.51 -4.95 19.25
C ALA A 72 0.26 -4.39 18.57
N VAL A 73 0.27 -4.25 17.24
CA VAL A 73 -0.88 -3.77 16.46
C VAL A 73 -2.09 -4.68 16.62
N VAL A 74 -1.91 -6.00 16.52
CA VAL A 74 -3.01 -6.98 16.67
C VAL A 74 -3.55 -6.97 18.11
N ALA A 75 -2.67 -6.96 19.11
CA ALA A 75 -3.07 -6.93 20.52
C ALA A 75 -3.83 -5.66 20.88
N GLU A 76 -3.36 -4.51 20.41
CA GLU A 76 -4.03 -3.22 20.62
C GLU A 76 -5.38 -3.19 19.91
N CYS A 77 -5.44 -3.64 18.65
CA CYS A 77 -6.69 -3.60 17.88
C CYS A 77 -7.76 -4.55 18.42
N ALA A 78 -7.37 -5.64 19.10
CA ALA A 78 -8.29 -6.58 19.73
C ALA A 78 -9.12 -5.96 20.87
N ARG A 79 -8.74 -4.76 21.36
CA ARG A 79 -9.46 -4.03 22.41
C ARG A 79 -10.68 -3.28 21.87
N TYR A 80 -10.74 -3.05 20.56
CA TYR A 80 -11.83 -2.32 19.92
C TYR A 80 -12.91 -3.30 19.43
N ARG A 81 -14.19 -2.96 19.68
CA ARG A 81 -15.32 -3.78 19.24
C ARG A 81 -15.71 -3.48 17.80
N ASP A 82 -15.74 -2.21 17.44
CA ASP A 82 -16.27 -1.73 16.16
C ASP A 82 -15.14 -1.19 15.29
N LEU A 83 -14.60 -2.06 14.44
CA LEU A 83 -13.53 -1.71 13.49
C LEU A 83 -14.08 -1.52 12.08
N HIS A 84 -13.65 -0.43 11.45
CA HIS A 84 -13.92 -0.16 10.04
C HIS A 84 -13.50 -1.36 9.16
N PRO A 85 -14.25 -1.72 8.10
CA PRO A 85 -13.95 -2.89 7.26
C PRO A 85 -12.50 -2.94 6.74
N VAL A 86 -11.91 -1.79 6.42
CA VAL A 86 -10.50 -1.68 5.99
C VAL A 86 -9.54 -2.13 7.08
N TRP A 87 -9.79 -1.76 8.34
CA TRP A 87 -8.98 -2.18 9.48
C TRP A 87 -9.05 -3.70 9.68
N ARG A 88 -10.26 -4.26 9.63
CA ARG A 88 -10.46 -5.72 9.74
C ARG A 88 -9.72 -6.48 8.64
N ARG A 89 -9.80 -6.01 7.39
CA ARG A 89 -9.06 -6.59 6.25
C ARG A 89 -7.54 -6.53 6.46
N GLN A 90 -7.01 -5.42 6.96
CA GLN A 90 -5.58 -5.28 7.26
C GLN A 90 -5.15 -6.21 8.40
N LEU A 91 -5.92 -6.28 9.49
CA LEU A 91 -5.64 -7.17 10.62
C LEU A 91 -5.70 -8.64 10.22
N ALA A 92 -6.62 -9.03 9.33
CA ALA A 92 -6.67 -10.39 8.79
C ALA A 92 -5.38 -10.77 8.03
N SER A 93 -4.75 -9.81 7.33
CA SER A 93 -3.45 -10.03 6.67
C SER A 93 -2.27 -10.12 7.65
N LEU A 94 -2.45 -9.65 8.88
CA LEU A 94 -1.49 -9.72 9.98
C LEU A 94 -1.76 -10.91 10.93
N ALA A 95 -2.85 -11.66 10.71
CA ALA A 95 -3.29 -12.74 11.58
C ALA A 95 -2.22 -13.84 11.69
N GLY A 96 -1.87 -14.21 12.92
CA GLY A 96 -0.73 -15.08 13.25
C GLY A 96 0.17 -14.49 14.33
N ALA A 97 0.06 -13.18 14.59
CA ALA A 97 0.72 -12.52 15.70
C ALA A 97 -0.04 -12.76 17.02
N GLY A 98 0.59 -13.41 18.00
CA GLY A 98 0.07 -13.55 19.36
C GLY A 98 0.25 -12.29 20.21
N PRO A 99 -0.13 -12.30 21.51
CA PRO A 99 0.13 -11.18 22.42
C PRO A 99 1.61 -10.82 22.43
N VAL A 100 1.93 -9.57 22.78
CA VAL A 100 3.32 -9.12 22.90
C VAL A 100 4.07 -10.05 23.85
N ARG A 101 5.11 -10.71 23.33
CA ARG A 101 5.98 -11.62 24.09
C ARG A 101 7.42 -11.18 23.94
N LEU A 102 8.09 -10.97 25.06
CA LEU A 102 9.53 -10.71 25.09
C LEU A 102 10.27 -12.04 24.99
N THR A 103 11.02 -12.26 23.91
CA THR A 103 11.77 -13.50 23.67
C THR A 103 13.27 -13.30 23.88
N GLY A 104 13.93 -14.28 24.49
CA GLY A 104 15.36 -14.21 24.80
C GLY A 104 15.67 -13.33 26.03
N PRO A 105 16.93 -12.87 26.18
CA PRO A 105 17.34 -12.06 27.33
C PRO A 105 16.51 -10.78 27.48
N LEU A 106 16.01 -10.52 28.69
CA LEU A 106 15.01 -9.48 28.95
C LEU A 106 15.48 -8.08 28.56
N GLU A 107 16.71 -7.69 28.91
CA GLU A 107 17.26 -6.38 28.52
C GLU A 107 17.34 -6.21 27.00
N SER A 108 17.80 -7.23 26.27
CA SER A 108 17.85 -7.21 24.80
C SER A 108 16.45 -7.14 24.19
N ALA A 109 15.47 -7.83 24.78
CA ALA A 109 14.09 -7.74 24.35
C ALA A 109 13.49 -6.35 24.59
N LEU A 110 13.74 -5.74 25.74
CA LEU A 110 13.32 -4.38 26.06
C LEU A 110 14.01 -3.33 25.19
N ARG A 111 15.28 -3.54 24.80
CA ARG A 111 15.96 -2.65 23.84
C ARG A 111 15.26 -2.63 22.49
N ARG A 112 14.81 -3.79 21.99
CA ARG A 112 13.99 -3.86 20.76
C ARG A 112 12.63 -3.15 20.92
N VAL A 113 12.03 -3.19 22.11
CA VAL A 113 10.81 -2.40 22.41
C VAL A 113 11.10 -0.90 22.35
N VAL A 114 12.20 -0.45 22.96
CA VAL A 114 12.63 0.95 22.95
C VAL A 114 12.95 1.43 21.53
N GLU A 115 13.65 0.62 20.73
CA GLU A 115 13.91 0.90 19.31
C GLU A 115 12.60 1.02 18.51
N LEU A 116 11.65 0.10 18.72
CA LEU A 116 10.33 0.17 18.08
C LEU A 116 9.57 1.43 18.52
N LEU A 117 9.53 1.75 19.81
CA LEU A 117 8.90 2.97 20.32
C LEU A 117 9.52 4.22 19.68
N GLY A 118 10.85 4.29 19.59
CA GLY A 118 11.54 5.40 18.92
C GLY A 118 11.14 5.53 17.45
N ALA A 119 11.07 4.41 16.73
CA ALA A 119 10.61 4.38 15.34
C ALA A 119 9.15 4.86 15.21
N LEU A 120 8.25 4.36 16.06
CA LEU A 120 6.83 4.73 16.07
C LEU A 120 6.61 6.22 16.39
N MET A 121 7.31 6.74 17.40
CA MET A 121 7.20 8.15 17.79
C MET A 121 7.74 9.12 16.71
N GLY A 122 8.70 8.66 15.92
CA GLY A 122 9.26 9.42 14.79
C GLY A 122 8.37 9.49 13.55
N LEU A 123 7.29 8.69 13.48
CA LEU A 123 6.40 8.68 12.32
C LEU A 123 5.62 10.00 12.19
N PRO A 124 5.51 10.59 10.98
CA PRO A 124 4.82 11.87 10.78
C PRO A 124 3.30 11.76 10.95
N GLN A 125 2.62 12.90 11.04
CA GLN A 125 1.17 12.96 10.87
C GLN A 125 0.81 12.71 9.41
N LEU A 126 -0.30 12.00 9.21
CA LEU A 126 -0.80 11.62 7.91
C LEU A 126 -2.28 12.00 7.76
N PRO A 127 -2.77 12.27 6.53
CA PRO A 127 -4.20 12.42 6.28
C PRO A 127 -4.95 11.16 6.70
N ARG A 128 -6.06 11.32 7.42
CA ARG A 128 -6.95 10.22 7.81
C ARG A 128 -7.76 9.79 6.59
N LEU A 129 -7.55 8.55 6.13
CA LEU A 129 -8.23 8.03 4.93
C LEU A 129 -9.59 7.40 5.26
N VAL A 130 -9.70 6.77 6.43
CA VAL A 130 -10.91 6.14 6.98
C VAL A 130 -11.03 6.51 8.47
N PRO A 131 -12.23 6.43 9.07
CA PRO A 131 -12.39 6.56 10.51
C PRO A 131 -11.47 5.59 11.28
N GLY A 132 -10.91 6.07 12.38
CA GLY A 132 -10.14 5.27 13.32
C GLY A 132 -11.03 4.52 14.32
N PRO A 133 -10.46 3.62 15.12
CA PRO A 133 -11.17 2.81 16.11
C PRO A 133 -11.76 3.61 17.28
N LEU A 134 -11.32 4.86 17.44
CA LEU A 134 -11.76 5.78 18.47
C LEU A 134 -12.86 6.74 17.98
N ASP A 135 -13.12 6.74 16.67
CA ASP A 135 -14.18 7.54 16.07
C ASP A 135 -15.53 6.82 16.24
N PRO A 136 -16.65 7.55 16.33
CA PRO A 136 -17.96 6.94 16.42
C PRO A 136 -18.20 6.02 15.22
N ALA A 137 -18.78 4.84 15.49
CA ALA A 137 -19.11 3.86 14.47
C ALA A 137 -19.97 4.54 13.39
N THR A 138 -19.39 4.74 12.22
CA THR A 138 -20.13 5.14 11.03
C THR A 138 -20.46 3.83 10.32
N GLU A 139 -21.74 3.49 10.20
CA GLU A 139 -22.19 2.44 9.29
C GLU A 139 -21.93 2.89 7.86
N VAL A 140 -20.67 2.80 7.44
CA VAL A 140 -20.34 2.89 6.04
C VAL A 140 -20.70 1.53 5.47
N ALA A 141 -21.87 1.44 4.84
CA ALA A 141 -22.13 0.40 3.86
C ALA A 141 -21.06 0.57 2.79
N ALA A 142 -19.94 -0.15 2.92
CA ALA A 142 -18.98 -0.21 1.84
C ALA A 142 -19.73 -0.80 0.66
N PRO A 143 -19.85 -0.10 -0.50
CA PRO A 143 -20.16 -0.77 -1.75
C PRO A 143 -18.94 -1.64 -2.04
N GLY A 144 -18.91 -2.80 -1.39
CA GLY A 144 -17.83 -3.74 -1.47
C GLY A 144 -17.89 -4.38 -2.85
N VAL A 145 -16.75 -4.40 -3.53
CA VAL A 145 -16.58 -5.29 -4.68
C VAL A 145 -16.97 -6.71 -4.25
N ASP A 146 -17.81 -7.39 -5.05
CA ASP A 146 -18.25 -8.75 -4.73
C ASP A 146 -17.02 -9.63 -4.46
N GLN A 147 -16.87 -10.07 -3.21
CA GLN A 147 -15.70 -10.83 -2.78
C GLN A 147 -15.55 -12.14 -3.57
N ARG A 148 -16.64 -12.66 -4.14
CA ARG A 148 -16.60 -13.85 -5.01
C ARG A 148 -15.95 -13.53 -6.35
N VAL A 149 -16.26 -12.37 -6.93
CA VAL A 149 -15.61 -11.87 -8.14
C VAL A 149 -14.12 -11.69 -7.87
N LEU A 150 -13.73 -11.04 -6.76
CA LEU A 150 -12.33 -10.87 -6.38
C LEU A 150 -11.60 -12.19 -6.09
N ALA A 151 -12.23 -13.13 -5.40
CA ALA A 151 -11.66 -14.45 -5.15
C ALA A 151 -11.41 -15.18 -6.47
N ARG A 152 -12.32 -15.04 -7.44
CA ARG A 152 -12.18 -15.63 -8.77
C ARG A 152 -11.07 -14.99 -9.58
N VAL A 153 -10.93 -13.66 -9.55
CA VAL A 153 -9.82 -12.92 -10.16
C VAL A 153 -8.48 -13.36 -9.56
N ARG A 154 -8.38 -13.39 -8.23
CA ARG A 154 -7.16 -13.84 -7.54
C ARG A 154 -6.84 -15.30 -7.85
N GLY A 155 -7.83 -16.17 -7.91
CA GLY A 155 -7.65 -17.57 -8.28
C GLY A 155 -7.14 -17.74 -9.73
N LEU A 156 -7.68 -16.96 -10.66
CA LEU A 156 -7.22 -16.95 -12.05
C LEU A 156 -5.78 -16.43 -12.19
N LEU A 157 -5.43 -15.36 -11.47
CA LEU A 157 -4.08 -14.80 -11.47
C LEU A 157 -3.06 -15.74 -10.79
N ALA A 158 -3.41 -16.34 -9.65
CA ALA A 158 -2.56 -17.32 -8.98
C ALA A 158 -2.30 -18.54 -9.87
N LYS A 159 -3.33 -18.99 -10.60
CA LYS A 159 -3.18 -20.10 -11.56
C LYS A 159 -2.29 -19.70 -12.74
N ALA A 160 -2.43 -18.47 -13.26
CA ALA A 160 -1.57 -17.93 -14.29
C ALA A 160 -0.10 -17.84 -13.87
N GLU A 161 0.18 -17.50 -12.61
CA GLU A 161 1.55 -17.47 -12.08
C GLU A 161 2.14 -18.86 -11.85
N SER A 162 1.30 -19.88 -11.67
CA SER A 162 1.73 -21.25 -11.35
C SER A 162 1.97 -22.16 -12.57
N THR A 163 1.46 -21.78 -13.75
CA THR A 163 1.59 -22.60 -14.96
C THR A 163 2.92 -22.31 -15.69
N PRO A 164 3.63 -23.34 -16.17
CA PRO A 164 4.83 -23.16 -17.01
C PRO A 164 4.48 -22.79 -18.46
N TYR A 165 3.20 -22.86 -18.86
CA TYR A 165 2.76 -22.63 -20.23
C TYR A 165 2.37 -21.16 -20.44
N ALA A 166 3.17 -20.44 -21.23
CA ALA A 166 2.96 -19.01 -21.48
C ALA A 166 1.55 -18.69 -22.02
N ALA A 167 1.05 -19.48 -22.98
CA ALA A 167 -0.28 -19.28 -23.56
C ALA A 167 -1.43 -19.54 -22.57
N GLU A 168 -1.25 -20.48 -21.62
CA GLU A 168 -2.25 -20.74 -20.58
C GLU A 168 -2.26 -19.63 -19.52
N ALA A 169 -1.08 -19.17 -19.10
CA ALA A 169 -0.95 -18.02 -18.20
C ALA A 169 -1.64 -16.78 -18.78
N GLU A 170 -1.48 -16.59 -20.09
CA GLU A 170 -2.17 -15.57 -20.87
C GLU A 170 -3.70 -15.71 -20.83
N ALA A 171 -4.22 -16.88 -21.20
CA ALA A 171 -5.66 -17.15 -21.22
C ALA A 171 -6.32 -16.95 -19.85
N LEU A 172 -5.62 -17.30 -18.77
CA LEU A 172 -6.12 -17.14 -17.40
C LEU A 172 -6.12 -15.67 -16.95
N SER A 173 -5.04 -14.93 -17.25
CA SER A 173 -4.93 -13.49 -16.94
C SER A 173 -6.02 -12.71 -17.68
N ALA A 174 -6.22 -13.02 -18.96
CA ALA A 174 -7.33 -12.52 -19.78
C ALA A 174 -8.68 -12.57 -19.11
N LYS A 175 -9.02 -13.77 -18.63
CA LYS A 175 -10.33 -14.03 -18.11
C LYS A 175 -10.53 -13.29 -16.80
N ALA A 176 -9.45 -13.12 -16.03
CA ALA A 176 -9.47 -12.32 -14.82
C ALA A 176 -9.80 -10.85 -15.12
N GLN A 177 -9.30 -10.30 -16.23
CA GLN A 177 -9.55 -8.89 -16.60
C GLN A 177 -10.84 -8.63 -17.31
N GLU A 178 -11.25 -9.50 -18.24
CA GLU A 178 -12.58 -9.41 -18.82
C GLU A 178 -13.63 -9.38 -17.70
N LEU A 179 -13.44 -10.22 -16.67
CA LEU A 179 -14.29 -10.29 -15.49
C LEU A 179 -14.20 -9.02 -14.62
N MET A 180 -13.02 -8.42 -14.43
CA MET A 180 -12.87 -7.14 -13.71
C MET A 180 -13.43 -5.94 -14.47
N ALA A 181 -13.17 -5.83 -15.78
CA ALA A 181 -13.64 -4.74 -16.61
C ALA A 181 -15.17 -4.77 -16.76
N ARG A 182 -15.74 -5.97 -16.97
CA ARG A 182 -17.19 -6.17 -16.96
C ARG A 182 -17.80 -5.85 -15.60
N TYR A 183 -17.18 -6.29 -14.51
CA TYR A 183 -17.64 -5.94 -13.17
C TYR A 183 -17.59 -4.44 -12.92
N ALA A 184 -16.49 -3.77 -13.29
CA ALA A 184 -16.35 -2.31 -13.15
C ALA A 184 -17.42 -1.55 -13.95
N PHE A 185 -17.73 -2.03 -15.15
CA PHE A 185 -18.81 -1.49 -15.98
C PHE A 185 -20.19 -1.72 -15.35
N GLU A 186 -20.50 -2.96 -14.95
CA GLU A 186 -21.77 -3.31 -14.31
C GLU A 186 -21.97 -2.51 -13.02
N GLN A 187 -20.93 -2.37 -12.20
CA GLN A 187 -20.98 -1.53 -11.01
C GLN A 187 -21.17 -0.05 -11.35
N ALA A 188 -20.49 0.48 -12.36
CA ALA A 188 -20.67 1.87 -12.78
C ALA A 188 -22.09 2.15 -13.28
N VAL A 189 -22.76 1.17 -13.90
CA VAL A 189 -24.17 1.26 -14.33
C VAL A 189 -25.12 1.15 -13.13
N VAL A 190 -24.90 0.17 -12.25
CA VAL A 190 -25.72 -0.04 -11.03
C VAL A 190 -25.64 1.16 -10.09
N THR A 191 -24.46 1.77 -9.95
CA THR A 191 -24.21 2.92 -9.09
C THR A 191 -24.42 4.26 -9.79
N ALA A 192 -24.83 4.29 -11.07
CA ALA A 192 -25.06 5.54 -11.80
C ALA A 192 -26.15 6.42 -11.16
N ALA A 193 -27.04 5.83 -10.36
CA ALA A 193 -28.12 6.52 -9.64
C ALA A 193 -27.69 7.07 -8.26
N GLU A 194 -26.55 6.65 -7.70
CA GLU A 194 -26.08 7.04 -6.37
C GLU A 194 -24.74 7.79 -6.46
N PRO A 195 -24.57 8.95 -5.80
CA PRO A 195 -23.29 9.64 -5.74
C PRO A 195 -22.25 8.77 -5.03
N GLN A 196 -21.35 8.13 -5.79
CA GLN A 196 -20.27 7.35 -5.18
C GLN A 196 -19.17 8.28 -4.68
N GLU A 197 -18.85 8.22 -3.39
CA GLU A 197 -17.71 8.93 -2.83
C GLU A 197 -16.38 8.31 -3.28
N ALA A 198 -15.38 9.15 -3.51
CA ALA A 198 -14.02 8.69 -3.78
C ALA A 198 -13.38 8.16 -2.49
N ALA A 199 -12.80 6.96 -2.57
CA ALA A 199 -12.03 6.36 -1.50
C ALA A 199 -10.55 6.75 -1.61
N ALA A 200 -9.78 6.44 -0.56
CA ALA A 200 -8.34 6.64 -0.55
C ALA A 200 -7.61 5.48 0.13
N ARG A 201 -6.43 5.14 -0.38
CA ARG A 201 -5.56 4.06 0.14
C ARG A 201 -4.09 4.49 0.08
N ARG A 202 -3.21 3.82 0.82
CA ARG A 202 -1.76 3.96 0.67
C ARG A 202 -1.14 2.66 0.19
N LEU A 203 -0.45 2.73 -0.94
CA LEU A 203 0.34 1.64 -1.50
C LEU A 203 1.79 1.77 -1.02
N TRP A 204 2.26 0.79 -0.25
CA TRP A 204 3.62 0.77 0.31
C TRP A 204 4.61 0.14 -0.67
N LEU A 205 5.68 0.87 -0.97
CA LEU A 205 6.71 0.46 -1.91
C LEU A 205 7.91 -0.12 -1.18
N ARG A 206 8.47 -1.18 -1.75
CA ARG A 206 9.72 -1.78 -1.24
C ARG A 206 10.91 -1.13 -1.92
N GLY A 207 11.86 -0.63 -1.12
CA GLY A 207 13.14 -0.16 -1.62
C GLY A 207 13.98 -1.28 -2.25
N PRO A 208 15.03 -0.95 -3.02
CA PRO A 208 15.46 0.40 -3.42
C PRO A 208 14.60 1.01 -4.54
N TYR A 209 14.97 2.23 -4.97
CA TYR A 209 14.38 2.98 -6.10
C TYR A 209 12.90 3.36 -5.92
N LEU A 210 12.58 3.90 -4.75
CA LEU A 210 11.21 4.27 -4.40
C LEU A 210 10.61 5.32 -5.35
N ALA A 211 11.39 6.32 -5.77
CA ALA A 211 10.87 7.38 -6.66
C ALA A 211 10.51 6.86 -8.07
N PRO A 212 11.37 6.11 -8.79
CA PRO A 212 10.96 5.46 -10.04
C PRO A 212 9.77 4.49 -9.88
N LYS A 213 9.72 3.75 -8.76
CA LYS A 213 8.57 2.89 -8.47
C LYS A 213 7.28 3.69 -8.27
N ALA A 214 7.35 4.82 -7.57
CA ALA A 214 6.21 5.71 -7.40
C ALA A 214 5.72 6.29 -8.73
N GLN A 215 6.62 6.57 -9.69
CA GLN A 215 6.24 7.01 -11.05
C GLN A 215 5.47 5.93 -11.82
N LEU A 216 5.81 4.65 -11.63
CA LEU A 216 5.03 3.57 -12.23
C LEU A 216 3.62 3.49 -11.62
N VAL A 217 3.50 3.66 -10.30
CA VAL A 217 2.19 3.72 -9.63
C VAL A 217 1.38 4.91 -10.14
N ASP A 218 2.01 6.08 -10.29
CA ASP A 218 1.37 7.30 -10.81
C ASP A 218 0.86 7.09 -12.24
N ALA A 219 1.68 6.51 -13.12
CA ALA A 219 1.31 6.15 -14.48
C ALA A 219 0.07 5.24 -14.53
N VAL A 220 0.04 4.22 -13.67
CA VAL A 220 -1.09 3.28 -13.59
C VAL A 220 -2.32 3.95 -12.97
N ALA A 221 -2.15 4.77 -11.94
CA ALA A 221 -3.23 5.48 -11.28
C ALA A 221 -3.95 6.42 -12.25
N GLU A 222 -3.19 7.23 -13.00
CA GLU A 222 -3.73 8.17 -13.98
C GLU A 222 -4.55 7.45 -15.06
N ALA A 223 -4.02 6.36 -15.61
CA ALA A 223 -4.72 5.53 -16.59
C ALA A 223 -6.04 4.95 -16.06
N ASN A 224 -6.12 4.68 -14.76
CA ASN A 224 -7.29 4.15 -14.08
C ASN A 224 -8.09 5.23 -13.36
N ARG A 225 -8.02 6.50 -13.80
CA ARG A 225 -8.84 7.62 -13.26
C ARG A 225 -8.65 7.87 -11.77
N CYS A 226 -7.50 7.48 -11.22
CA CYS A 226 -7.09 7.77 -9.85
C CYS A 226 -6.11 8.94 -9.84
N ARG A 227 -6.00 9.60 -8.69
CA ARG A 227 -4.95 10.57 -8.38
C ARG A 227 -3.93 9.95 -7.44
N SER A 228 -2.66 10.30 -7.58
CA SER A 228 -1.58 9.77 -6.74
C SER A 228 -0.73 10.88 -6.08
N VAL A 229 -0.15 10.57 -4.91
CA VAL A 229 0.83 11.43 -4.23
C VAL A 229 1.90 10.58 -3.58
N PHE A 230 3.18 10.88 -3.87
CA PHE A 230 4.30 10.12 -3.32
C PHE A 230 4.79 10.73 -2.00
N TYR A 231 5.04 9.87 -1.00
CA TYR A 231 5.71 10.19 0.26
C TYR A 231 7.15 9.65 0.26
N PRO A 232 8.17 10.44 -0.17
CA PRO A 232 9.52 9.91 -0.37
C PRO A 232 10.18 9.39 0.89
N ARG A 233 9.90 10.02 2.04
CA ARG A 233 10.46 9.62 3.34
C ARG A 233 9.86 8.33 3.90
N LEU A 234 8.61 8.02 3.52
CA LEU A 234 7.91 6.81 3.97
C LEU A 234 8.01 5.68 2.94
N GLY A 235 8.24 6.01 1.66
CA GLY A 235 8.24 5.03 0.59
C GLY A 235 6.85 4.49 0.27
N CYS A 236 5.81 5.33 0.34
CA CYS A 236 4.45 4.95 -0.04
C CYS A 236 3.82 5.98 -0.97
N VAL A 237 2.81 5.54 -1.71
CA VAL A 237 1.99 6.37 -2.60
C VAL A 237 0.58 6.42 -2.05
N GLY A 238 0.09 7.62 -1.74
CA GLY A 238 -1.34 7.85 -1.47
C GLY A 238 -2.10 7.84 -2.78
N LEU A 239 -3.17 7.04 -2.85
CA LEU A 239 -4.06 6.91 -3.99
C LEU A 239 -5.45 7.41 -3.60
N VAL A 240 -6.09 8.14 -4.51
CA VAL A 240 -7.49 8.57 -4.38
C VAL A 240 -8.21 8.19 -5.66
N GLY A 241 -9.34 7.51 -5.53
CA GLY A 241 -10.08 6.93 -6.64
C GLY A 241 -11.35 6.25 -6.15
N HIS A 242 -12.18 5.76 -7.06
CA HIS A 242 -13.25 4.87 -6.66
C HIS A 242 -12.71 3.48 -6.34
N GLU A 243 -13.42 2.72 -5.52
CA GLU A 243 -12.92 1.45 -4.95
C GLU A 243 -12.43 0.47 -6.03
N THR A 244 -13.18 0.30 -7.12
CA THR A 244 -12.79 -0.56 -8.25
C THR A 244 -11.55 -0.05 -8.99
N ASP A 245 -11.48 1.26 -9.23
CA ASP A 245 -10.35 1.90 -9.92
C ASP A 245 -9.06 1.78 -9.08
N LEU A 246 -9.17 1.92 -7.74
CA LEU A 246 -8.09 1.71 -6.79
C LEU A 246 -7.59 0.26 -6.76
N GLU A 247 -8.50 -0.71 -6.82
CA GLU A 247 -8.15 -2.13 -6.84
C GLU A 247 -7.42 -2.52 -8.12
N ILE A 248 -7.90 -2.06 -9.27
CA ILE A 248 -7.22 -2.27 -10.56
C ILE A 248 -5.83 -1.63 -10.51
N THR A 249 -5.73 -0.41 -9.99
CA THR A 249 -4.45 0.31 -9.86
C THR A 249 -3.45 -0.47 -9.00
N GLU A 250 -3.87 -0.96 -7.83
CA GLU A 250 -3.03 -1.71 -6.89
C GLU A 250 -2.54 -3.04 -7.48
N LEU A 251 -3.45 -3.80 -8.12
CA LEU A 251 -3.11 -5.06 -8.78
C LEU A 251 -2.15 -4.86 -9.95
N LEU A 252 -2.45 -3.91 -10.85
CA LEU A 252 -1.63 -3.67 -12.04
C LEU A 252 -0.26 -3.10 -11.66
N ALA A 253 -0.18 -2.15 -10.72
CA ALA A 253 1.09 -1.61 -10.26
C ALA A 253 1.97 -2.70 -9.60
N THR A 254 1.37 -3.59 -8.81
CA THR A 254 2.09 -4.71 -8.18
C THR A 254 2.65 -5.67 -9.24
N SER A 255 1.83 -6.04 -10.24
CA SER A 255 2.28 -6.89 -11.36
C SER A 255 3.42 -6.23 -12.13
N LEU A 256 3.28 -4.97 -12.53
CA LEU A 256 4.30 -4.25 -13.31
C LEU A 256 5.59 -4.01 -12.50
N HIS A 257 5.53 -3.89 -11.18
CA HIS A 257 6.72 -3.89 -10.33
C HIS A 257 7.47 -5.22 -10.36
N VAL A 258 6.75 -6.34 -10.37
CA VAL A 258 7.37 -7.68 -10.51
C VAL A 258 7.99 -7.83 -11.89
N GLN A 259 7.25 -7.47 -12.95
CA GLN A 259 7.73 -7.54 -14.34
C GLN A 259 8.98 -6.68 -14.56
N SER A 260 8.96 -5.41 -14.13
CA SER A 260 10.13 -4.52 -14.23
C SER A 260 11.34 -5.05 -13.46
N THR A 261 11.14 -5.66 -12.28
CA THR A 261 12.23 -6.28 -11.51
C THR A 261 12.82 -7.49 -12.24
N ARG A 262 11.96 -8.35 -12.84
CA ARG A 262 12.40 -9.50 -13.65
C ARG A 262 13.12 -9.06 -14.92
N ALA A 263 12.63 -8.03 -15.62
CA ALA A 263 13.31 -7.51 -16.79
C ALA A 263 14.69 -6.91 -16.42
N MET A 264 14.74 -6.14 -15.33
CA MET A 264 15.99 -5.53 -14.84
C MET A 264 17.01 -6.55 -14.32
N SER A 265 16.60 -7.75 -13.87
CA SER A 265 17.56 -8.78 -13.46
C SER A 265 18.36 -9.37 -14.63
N HIS A 266 17.87 -9.22 -15.86
CA HIS A 266 18.55 -9.62 -17.09
C HIS A 266 19.32 -8.44 -17.73
N ALA A 267 19.41 -7.30 -17.05
CA ALA A 267 20.09 -6.13 -17.58
C ALA A 267 21.61 -6.34 -17.66
N PRO A 268 22.27 -5.81 -18.70
CA PRO A 268 23.72 -5.90 -18.87
C PRO A 268 24.52 -5.08 -17.85
N ASP A 269 23.90 -4.09 -17.21
CA ASP A 269 24.54 -3.22 -16.21
C ASP A 269 23.74 -3.21 -14.89
N THR A 270 24.47 -3.37 -13.79
CA THR A 270 23.92 -3.39 -12.43
C THR A 270 24.09 -2.04 -11.70
N GLY A 271 24.71 -1.06 -12.37
CA GLY A 271 25.00 0.27 -11.87
C GLY A 271 23.74 1.04 -11.45
N ARG A 272 23.90 1.88 -10.43
CA ARG A 272 22.80 2.67 -9.87
C ARG A 272 22.15 3.59 -10.91
N ALA A 273 22.97 4.28 -11.71
CA ALA A 273 22.49 5.20 -12.75
C ALA A 273 21.69 4.47 -13.83
N TYR A 274 22.17 3.29 -14.27
CA TYR A 274 21.48 2.44 -15.22
C TYR A 274 20.12 1.97 -14.68
N ARG A 275 20.08 1.34 -13.49
CA ARG A 275 18.83 0.84 -12.87
C ARG A 275 17.82 1.95 -12.62
N HIS A 276 18.29 3.14 -12.22
CA HIS A 276 17.43 4.29 -12.05
C HIS A 276 16.82 4.74 -13.39
N ALA A 277 17.64 4.93 -14.43
CA ALA A 277 17.16 5.31 -15.76
C ALA A 277 16.22 4.27 -16.37
N PHE A 278 16.53 2.98 -16.19
CA PHE A 278 15.68 1.86 -16.59
C PHE A 278 14.27 1.95 -15.99
N LEU A 279 14.16 2.11 -14.67
CA LEU A 279 12.86 2.15 -14.01
C LEU A 279 12.06 3.42 -14.36
N VAL A 280 12.73 4.56 -14.55
CA VAL A 280 12.07 5.79 -15.00
C VAL A 280 11.53 5.62 -16.42
N ALA A 281 12.35 5.09 -17.33
CA ALA A 281 11.94 4.83 -18.71
C ALA A 281 10.79 3.81 -18.79
N TYR A 282 10.88 2.75 -17.97
CA TYR A 282 9.83 1.74 -17.89
C TYR A 282 8.49 2.36 -17.47
N ALA A 283 8.48 3.15 -16.38
CA ALA A 283 7.29 3.86 -15.94
C ALA A 283 6.75 4.84 -17.00
N HIS A 284 7.64 5.60 -17.65
CA HIS A 284 7.28 6.54 -18.71
C HIS A 284 6.59 5.84 -19.89
N ARG A 285 7.15 4.71 -20.35
CA ARG A 285 6.59 3.97 -21.49
C ARG A 285 5.29 3.26 -21.15
N VAL A 286 5.15 2.73 -19.93
CA VAL A 286 3.87 2.20 -19.42
C VAL A 286 2.80 3.29 -19.45
N HIS A 287 3.10 4.51 -18.97
CA HIS A 287 2.16 5.62 -19.00
C HIS A 287 1.67 5.93 -20.43
N GLN A 288 2.58 6.01 -21.39
CA GLN A 288 2.23 6.24 -22.80
C GLN A 288 1.27 5.16 -23.32
N ARG A 289 1.66 3.89 -23.19
CA ARG A 289 0.87 2.76 -23.69
C ARG A 289 -0.51 2.65 -23.05
N LEU A 290 -0.63 2.93 -21.75
CA LEU A 290 -1.92 2.94 -21.06
C LEU A 290 -2.81 4.12 -21.50
N THR A 291 -2.21 5.29 -21.74
CA THR A 291 -2.93 6.48 -22.23
C THR A 291 -3.47 6.22 -23.64
N GLU A 292 -2.63 5.68 -24.53
CA GLU A 292 -3.02 5.28 -25.89
C GLU A 292 -4.18 4.28 -25.87
N ALA A 293 -4.15 3.26 -25.01
CA ALA A 293 -5.24 2.29 -24.87
C ALA A 293 -6.55 2.92 -24.35
N GLY A 294 -6.44 3.87 -23.41
CA GLY A 294 -7.59 4.58 -22.83
C GLY A 294 -8.29 5.51 -23.83
N ASP A 295 -7.53 6.16 -24.72
CA ASP A 295 -8.09 7.05 -25.75
C ASP A 295 -8.97 6.29 -26.75
N HIS A 296 -8.55 5.11 -27.17
CA HIS A 296 -9.34 4.24 -28.08
C HIS A 296 -10.69 3.83 -27.45
N THR A 297 -10.72 3.59 -26.15
CA THR A 297 -11.96 3.18 -25.43
C THR A 297 -12.93 4.35 -25.27
N ARG A 298 -12.43 5.58 -25.03
CA ARG A 298 -13.26 6.77 -24.80
C ARG A 298 -14.08 7.21 -26.01
N LEU A 299 -13.60 6.95 -27.22
CA LEU A 299 -14.29 7.30 -28.47
C LEU A 299 -15.58 6.47 -28.71
N ALA A 300 -15.78 5.38 -27.97
CA ALA A 300 -16.86 4.42 -28.22
C ALA A 300 -18.16 4.67 -27.43
N THR A 301 -18.23 5.61 -26.46
CA THR A 301 -19.42 5.74 -25.60
C THR A 301 -19.68 7.15 -25.06
N THR A 302 -20.30 8.01 -25.89
CA THR A 302 -20.73 9.38 -25.52
C THR A 302 -21.70 9.44 -24.34
N ALA A 303 -22.53 8.39 -24.14
CA ALA A 303 -23.51 8.32 -23.06
C ALA A 303 -22.90 8.29 -21.64
N LEU A 304 -21.63 7.89 -21.50
CA LEU A 304 -20.96 7.75 -20.19
C LEU A 304 -20.16 8.99 -19.77
N VAL A 305 -20.01 9.98 -20.65
CA VAL A 305 -19.22 11.19 -20.37
C VAL A 305 -19.67 11.91 -19.10
N PRO A 306 -20.98 12.11 -18.82
CA PRO A 306 -21.42 12.79 -17.59
C PRO A 306 -21.03 12.02 -16.31
N VAL A 307 -21.21 10.70 -16.30
CA VAL A 307 -20.87 9.84 -15.16
C VAL A 307 -19.37 9.88 -14.88
N LEU A 308 -18.54 9.73 -15.92
CA LEU A 308 -17.08 9.79 -15.79
C LEU A 308 -16.61 11.18 -15.31
N THR A 309 -17.27 12.24 -15.75
CA THR A 309 -16.99 13.61 -15.30
C THR A 309 -17.32 13.80 -13.82
N ALA A 310 -18.48 13.30 -13.37
CA ALA A 310 -18.87 13.35 -11.97
C ALA A 310 -17.90 12.56 -11.07
N ARG A 311 -17.54 11.34 -11.48
CA ARG A 311 -16.53 10.50 -10.80
C ARG A 311 -15.19 11.21 -10.66
N ARG A 312 -14.69 11.82 -11.76
CA ARG A 312 -13.43 12.58 -11.73
C ARG A 312 -13.49 13.75 -10.74
N ARG A 313 -14.59 14.51 -10.72
CA ARG A 313 -14.76 15.62 -9.76
C ARG A 313 -14.76 15.15 -8.31
N ALA A 314 -15.37 14.00 -8.01
CA ALA A 314 -15.36 13.42 -6.67
C ALA A 314 -13.92 13.05 -6.24
N VAL A 315 -13.14 12.45 -7.15
CA VAL A 315 -11.73 12.12 -6.93
C VAL A 315 -10.90 13.38 -6.70
N ASP A 316 -11.03 14.40 -7.55
CA ASP A 316 -10.29 15.65 -7.43
C ASP A 316 -10.61 16.38 -6.11
N THR A 317 -11.90 16.50 -5.77
CA THR A 317 -12.34 17.13 -4.51
C THR A 317 -11.76 16.41 -3.29
N ARG A 318 -11.83 15.07 -3.28
CA ARG A 318 -11.28 14.26 -2.17
C ARG A 318 -9.76 14.38 -2.10
N PHE A 319 -9.08 14.38 -3.24
CA PHE A 319 -7.62 14.50 -3.29
C PHE A 319 -7.15 15.85 -2.77
N ASP A 320 -7.76 16.95 -3.21
CA ASP A 320 -7.36 18.30 -2.81
C ASP A 320 -7.65 18.55 -1.32
N THR A 321 -8.69 17.91 -0.77
CA THR A 321 -8.98 17.90 0.67
C THR A 321 -7.92 17.16 1.48
N LEU A 322 -7.47 15.99 1.01
CA LEU A 322 -6.49 15.17 1.74
C LEU A 322 -5.06 15.71 1.61
N TYR A 323 -4.71 16.32 0.48
CA TYR A 323 -3.34 16.66 0.13
C TYR A 323 -3.21 18.12 -0.35
N PRO A 324 -3.42 19.11 0.54
CA PRO A 324 -3.23 20.51 0.18
C PRO A 324 -1.74 20.80 -0.09
N GLY A 325 -1.45 21.56 -1.15
CA GLY A 325 -0.10 22.11 -1.40
C GLY A 325 0.93 21.12 -1.93
N ILE A 326 0.52 20.10 -2.69
CA ILE A 326 1.45 19.18 -3.36
C ILE A 326 2.32 19.89 -4.41
N ARG A 327 3.51 19.34 -4.65
CA ARG A 327 4.41 19.80 -5.71
C ARG A 327 4.71 18.67 -6.69
N THR A 328 4.63 18.96 -7.98
CA THR A 328 5.05 18.04 -9.02
C THR A 328 6.57 18.03 -9.13
N ARG A 329 7.16 16.84 -9.24
CA ARG A 329 8.59 16.66 -9.49
C ARG A 329 8.79 15.89 -10.78
N ARG A 330 9.76 16.30 -11.59
CA ARG A 330 10.19 15.57 -12.79
C ARG A 330 11.43 14.75 -12.47
N ALA A 331 11.56 13.59 -13.10
CA ALA A 331 12.76 12.77 -13.01
C ALA A 331 13.90 13.40 -13.82
N THR A 332 15.13 13.28 -13.34
CA THR A 332 16.33 13.54 -14.13
C THR A 332 16.90 12.21 -14.61
N ILE A 333 17.28 12.15 -15.88
CA ILE A 333 17.81 10.95 -16.54
C ILE A 333 19.25 11.24 -16.93
N THR A 334 20.18 10.34 -16.57
CA THR A 334 21.62 10.53 -16.79
C THR A 334 22.29 9.34 -17.46
N ASN A 335 21.54 8.28 -17.78
CA ASN A 335 22.07 7.07 -18.41
C ASN A 335 21.17 6.61 -19.56
N THR A 336 21.67 6.75 -20.79
CA THR A 336 20.93 6.49 -22.02
C THR A 336 20.71 5.00 -22.26
N SER A 337 21.68 4.12 -21.95
CA SER A 337 21.52 2.68 -22.18
C SER A 337 20.47 2.07 -21.25
N GLY A 338 20.44 2.50 -19.99
CA GLY A 338 19.40 2.16 -19.03
C GLY A 338 18.03 2.65 -19.47
N TRP A 339 17.96 3.90 -19.98
CA TRP A 339 16.73 4.45 -20.53
C TRP A 339 16.18 3.59 -21.67
N THR A 340 16.99 3.30 -22.70
CA THR A 340 16.55 2.49 -23.85
C THR A 340 16.09 1.09 -23.42
N ALA A 341 16.86 0.42 -22.55
CA ALA A 341 16.47 -0.90 -22.04
C ALA A 341 15.15 -0.88 -21.25
N GLY A 342 14.90 0.20 -20.50
CA GLY A 342 13.64 0.38 -19.77
C GLY A 342 12.45 0.56 -20.71
N LEU A 343 12.62 1.32 -21.81
CA LEU A 343 11.58 1.44 -22.85
C LEU A 343 11.26 0.08 -23.48
N THR A 344 12.27 -0.66 -23.93
CA THR A 344 12.08 -1.98 -24.55
C THR A 344 11.42 -2.97 -23.59
N ALA A 345 11.86 -2.99 -22.32
CA ALA A 345 11.22 -3.84 -21.31
C ALA A 345 9.76 -3.46 -21.08
N ALA A 346 9.44 -2.15 -21.11
CA ALA A 346 8.08 -1.68 -20.98
C ALA A 346 7.24 -1.90 -22.23
N ASP A 347 7.79 -2.02 -23.44
CA ASP A 347 7.04 -2.44 -24.63
C ASP A 347 6.61 -3.91 -24.55
N LEU A 348 7.45 -4.75 -23.95
CA LEU A 348 7.17 -6.17 -23.71
C LEU A 348 6.30 -6.41 -22.47
N ALA A 349 6.08 -5.39 -21.64
CA ALA A 349 5.31 -5.50 -20.42
C ALA A 349 3.84 -5.80 -20.73
N ASP A 350 3.24 -6.65 -19.91
CA ASP A 350 1.83 -6.96 -19.97
C ASP A 350 1.05 -5.90 -19.17
N LEU A 351 0.44 -4.95 -19.90
CA LEU A 351 -0.26 -3.77 -19.34
C LEU A 351 -1.74 -3.99 -19.16
N HIS A 352 -2.27 -4.83 -20.03
CA HIS A 352 -3.53 -5.46 -19.84
C HIS A 352 -3.20 -6.73 -19.07
N PRO A 353 -3.90 -7.12 -18.03
CA PRO A 353 -3.66 -8.47 -17.53
C PRO A 353 -4.34 -9.45 -18.53
N HIS A 354 -3.73 -9.78 -19.67
CA HIS A 354 -4.47 -10.31 -20.84
C HIS A 354 -3.83 -11.50 -21.54
N PRO A 355 -4.58 -12.14 -22.47
CA PRO A 355 -4.10 -13.23 -23.30
C PRO A 355 -3.51 -12.70 -24.60
N ARG A 356 -2.71 -13.51 -25.30
CA ARG A 356 -2.59 -13.42 -26.74
C ARG A 356 -3.48 -14.48 -27.35
N VAL A 357 -4.33 -14.01 -28.24
CA VAL A 357 -4.90 -14.84 -29.30
C VAL A 357 -3.74 -15.11 -30.25
N ALA A 358 -3.27 -16.36 -30.29
CA ALA A 358 -2.33 -16.80 -31.31
C ALA A 358 -3.09 -17.00 -32.63
N GLY A 359 -2.57 -16.38 -33.69
CA GLY A 359 -2.73 -16.87 -35.06
C GLY A 359 -1.70 -17.94 -35.37
#